data_AF-A0A914RQC3-F1
#
_entry.id   AF-A0A914RQC3-F1
#
_cell.length_a   1.000
_cell.length_b   1.000
_cell.length_c   1.000
_cell.angle_alpha   90.00
_cell.angle_beta   90.00
_cell.angle_gamma   90.00
#
_symmetry.space_group_name_H-M   'P 1'
#
loop_
_entity.id
_entity.type
_entity.pdbx_description
1 polymer ?
#
loop_
_entity_poly.entity_id
_entity_poly.type
_entity_poly.pdbx_seq_one_letter_code
_entity_poly.pdbx_strand_id
1 'polypeptide(L)'
;MIGLLAESAVVLCGKDVNSYIGGDIAIEARPVLTTKDARFSAIATNTTRANTVAFIGTYDGRLLKAVIENRTAGFLYRTLEIGGGKPVLQDLELDGTGDHVYVLTPSSAFDWIQIAGAVWQVPNLIQRGTSLQSKIFRRSLTVG
;
A
#
# COMPACT_ATOMS: atom_id res chain seq x y z
N MET A 1 -13.20 4.27 -48.50
CA MET A 1 -12.16 4.12 -47.46
C MET A 1 -11.83 5.52 -46.98
N ILE A 2 -12.48 5.99 -45.91
CA ILE A 2 -12.22 7.31 -45.31
C ILE A 2 -11.18 7.06 -44.21
N GLY A 3 -9.96 7.56 -44.43
CA GLY A 3 -8.87 7.48 -43.47
C GLY A 3 -9.19 8.36 -42.27
N LEU A 4 -9.34 7.74 -41.11
CA LEU A 4 -9.36 8.42 -39.83
C LEU A 4 -7.93 8.87 -39.53
N LEU A 5 -7.62 10.16 -39.71
CA LEU A 5 -6.39 10.73 -39.18
C LEU A 5 -6.54 10.77 -37.67
N ALA A 6 -5.84 9.86 -36.99
CA ALA A 6 -5.60 9.99 -35.56
C ALA A 6 -4.83 11.28 -35.34
N GLU A 7 -5.45 12.28 -34.71
CA GLU A 7 -4.71 13.41 -34.15
C GLU A 7 -3.76 12.84 -33.10
N SER A 8 -2.49 12.74 -33.48
CA SER A 8 -1.39 12.48 -32.56
C SER A 8 -1.44 13.57 -31.49
N ALA A 9 -1.85 13.20 -30.28
CA ALA A 9 -1.75 14.08 -29.12
C ALA A 9 -0.29 14.57 -29.02
N VAL A 10 -0.07 15.85 -29.28
CA VAL A 10 1.27 16.45 -29.26
C VAL A 10 1.72 16.50 -27.80
N VAL A 11 2.80 15.80 -27.46
CA VAL A 11 3.47 15.96 -26.17
C VAL A 11 4.15 17.33 -26.17
N LEU A 12 3.57 18.28 -25.45
CA LEU A 12 4.10 19.64 -25.34
C LEU A 12 5.16 19.67 -24.23
N CYS A 13 6.43 19.60 -24.61
CA CYS A 13 7.57 19.67 -23.67
C CYS A 13 7.97 21.11 -23.29
N GLY A 14 7.08 22.09 -23.48
CA GLY A 14 7.37 23.51 -23.27
C GLY A 14 8.22 24.15 -24.37
N LYS A 15 8.40 25.47 -24.28
CA LYS A 15 9.35 26.28 -25.06
C LYS A 15 10.18 27.10 -24.08
N ASP A 16 11.20 27.81 -24.54
CA ASP A 16 12.09 28.64 -23.69
C ASP A 16 11.38 29.78 -22.93
N VAL A 17 10.09 29.98 -23.15
CA VAL A 17 9.21 30.93 -22.46
C VAL A 17 8.14 30.19 -21.66
N ASN A 18 7.74 30.77 -20.53
CA ASN A 18 6.81 30.14 -19.55
C ASN A 18 7.36 28.84 -18.93
N SER A 19 8.66 28.80 -18.65
CA SER A 19 9.26 27.77 -17.79
C SER A 19 8.89 28.01 -16.32
N TYR A 20 8.87 26.95 -15.51
CA TYR A 20 8.53 27.02 -14.07
C TYR A 20 7.08 27.47 -13.79
N ILE A 21 6.11 26.90 -14.49
CA ILE A 21 4.69 27.20 -14.32
C ILE A 21 4.21 26.69 -12.95
N GLY A 22 3.86 27.63 -12.06
CA GLY A 22 3.08 27.35 -10.86
C GLY A 22 1.57 27.35 -11.13
N GLY A 23 0.78 27.12 -10.10
CA GLY A 23 -0.68 27.22 -10.17
C GLY A 23 -1.29 27.61 -8.84
N ASP A 24 -2.24 28.53 -8.87
CA ASP A 24 -2.96 28.98 -7.66
C ASP A 24 -4.16 28.08 -7.33
N ILE A 25 -4.55 27.20 -8.27
CA ILE A 25 -5.66 26.26 -8.10
C ILE A 25 -5.10 24.90 -7.69
N ALA A 26 -5.47 24.43 -6.50
CA ALA A 26 -5.05 23.13 -5.99
C ALA A 26 -5.74 21.96 -6.71
N ILE A 27 -5.05 20.83 -6.78
CA ILE A 27 -5.64 19.57 -7.22
C ILE A 27 -6.36 18.93 -6.02
N GLU A 28 -7.67 18.72 -6.15
CA GLU A 28 -8.49 18.12 -5.10
C GLU A 28 -8.61 16.60 -5.24
N ALA A 29 -8.62 15.89 -4.11
CA ALA A 29 -8.88 14.45 -4.05
C ALA A 29 -9.71 14.10 -2.81
N ARG A 30 -10.60 13.12 -2.94
CA ARG A 30 -11.36 12.55 -1.81
C ARG A 30 -10.56 11.41 -1.17
N PRO A 31 -10.46 11.33 0.16
CA PRO A 31 -9.74 10.25 0.81
C PRO A 31 -10.48 8.92 0.64
N VAL A 32 -9.73 7.87 0.33
CA VAL A 32 -10.26 6.49 0.20
C VAL A 32 -10.13 5.71 1.52
N LEU A 33 -9.13 6.06 2.33
CA LEU A 33 -8.87 5.48 3.64
C LEU A 33 -8.45 6.60 4.59
N THR A 34 -9.10 6.66 5.75
CA THR A 34 -8.74 7.57 6.84
C THR A 34 -8.65 6.78 8.13
N THR A 35 -7.70 7.13 8.99
CA THR A 35 -7.66 6.57 10.34
C THR A 35 -7.36 7.62 11.39
N LYS A 36 -7.79 7.37 12.63
CA LYS A 36 -7.52 8.20 13.81
C LYS A 36 -6.46 7.59 14.73
N ASP A 37 -6.11 6.33 14.52
CA ASP A 37 -5.28 5.54 15.43
C ASP A 37 -3.78 5.55 15.04
N ALA A 38 -3.43 6.08 13.87
CA ALA A 38 -2.08 6.03 13.32
C ALA A 38 -1.78 7.27 12.47
N ARG A 39 -0.50 7.64 12.41
CA ARG A 39 0.03 8.60 11.44
C ARG A 39 0.83 7.84 10.39
N PHE A 40 0.46 7.98 9.11
CA PHE A 40 1.15 7.31 8.01
C PHE A 40 2.51 7.96 7.72
N SER A 41 3.50 7.13 7.38
CA SER A 41 4.88 7.54 7.10
C SER A 41 5.42 7.02 5.77
N ALA A 42 4.90 5.91 5.25
CA ALA A 42 5.34 5.29 4.01
C ALA A 42 4.16 4.62 3.29
N ILE A 43 4.26 4.45 1.97
CA ILE A 43 3.25 3.76 1.18
C ILE A 43 3.87 3.04 -0.02
N ALA A 44 3.42 1.82 -0.27
CA ALA A 44 3.70 1.05 -1.47
C ALA A 44 2.40 0.39 -1.93
N THR A 45 2.18 0.29 -3.22
CA THR A 45 0.94 -0.27 -3.77
C THR A 45 1.23 -1.31 -4.82
N ASN A 46 0.51 -2.43 -4.76
CA ASN A 46 0.50 -3.42 -5.82
C ASN A 46 -0.91 -3.55 -6.38
N THR A 47 -1.04 -3.68 -7.70
CA THR A 47 -2.35 -3.91 -8.34
C THR A 47 -2.44 -5.36 -8.77
N THR A 48 -3.41 -6.07 -8.19
CA THR A 48 -3.76 -7.42 -8.62
C THR A 48 -4.81 -7.35 -9.74
N ARG A 49 -5.22 -8.50 -10.29
CA ARG A 49 -6.24 -8.54 -11.35
C ARG A 49 -7.58 -7.91 -10.99
N ALA A 50 -7.90 -7.75 -9.70
CA ALA A 50 -9.21 -7.27 -9.24
C ALA A 50 -9.14 -5.99 -8.40
N ASN A 51 -8.16 -5.86 -7.51
CA ASN A 51 -8.06 -4.73 -6.59
C ASN A 51 -6.61 -4.26 -6.42
N THR A 52 -6.46 -3.01 -6.01
CA THR A 52 -5.18 -2.47 -5.55
C THR A 52 -5.01 -2.74 -4.06
N VAL A 53 -3.85 -3.25 -3.67
CA VAL A 53 -3.46 -3.45 -2.28
C VAL A 53 -2.44 -2.37 -1.91
N ALA A 54 -2.66 -1.68 -0.81
CA ALA A 54 -1.77 -0.69 -0.25
C ALA A 54 -1.10 -1.22 1.03
N PHE A 55 0.22 -1.17 1.05
CA PHE A 55 1.05 -1.37 2.23
C PHE A 55 1.41 0.01 2.76
N ILE A 56 1.03 0.30 4.00
CA ILE A 56 1.16 1.63 4.58
C ILE A 56 1.98 1.52 5.87
N GLY A 57 3.14 2.17 5.87
CA GLY A 57 3.98 2.32 7.06
C GLY A 57 3.45 3.40 7.98
N THR A 58 3.68 3.26 9.27
CA THR A 58 3.25 4.21 10.30
C THR A 58 4.42 4.69 11.16
N TYR A 59 4.25 5.86 11.77
CA TYR A 59 5.26 6.46 12.66
C TYR A 59 5.51 5.66 13.95
N ASP A 60 4.55 4.87 14.38
CA ASP A 60 4.62 4.00 15.56
C ASP A 60 5.10 2.57 15.22
N GLY A 61 5.53 2.32 13.99
CA GLY A 61 6.21 1.07 13.61
C GLY A 61 5.28 -0.07 13.21
N ARG A 62 4.04 0.24 12.85
CA ARG A 62 3.10 -0.69 12.25
C ARG A 62 3.17 -0.64 10.72
N LEU A 63 3.04 -1.81 10.09
CA LEU A 63 2.72 -1.95 8.68
C LEU A 63 1.25 -2.35 8.53
N LEU A 64 0.48 -1.48 7.89
CA LEU A 64 -0.93 -1.65 7.61
C LEU A 64 -1.09 -2.21 6.19
N LYS A 65 -1.98 -3.19 6.01
CA LYS A 65 -2.37 -3.72 4.70
C LYS A 65 -3.84 -3.38 4.44
N ALA A 66 -4.06 -2.60 3.39
CA ALA A 66 -5.39 -2.16 2.98
C ALA A 66 -5.69 -2.61 1.55
N VAL A 67 -6.96 -2.93 1.28
CA VAL A 67 -7.48 -3.13 -0.08
C VAL A 67 -8.22 -1.87 -0.51
N ILE A 68 -7.96 -1.43 -1.73
CA ILE A 68 -8.63 -0.31 -2.39
C ILE A 68 -9.61 -0.90 -3.40
N GLU A 69 -10.90 -0.76 -3.13
CA GLU A 69 -11.95 -1.31 -3.99
C GLU A 69 -12.37 -0.31 -5.07
N ASN A 70 -12.45 0.97 -4.71
CA ASN A 70 -12.84 2.04 -5.65
C ASN A 70 -12.33 3.42 -5.19
N ARG A 71 -12.74 4.47 -5.92
CA ARG A 71 -12.33 5.87 -5.69
C ARG A 71 -12.78 6.47 -4.35
N THR A 72 -13.61 5.77 -3.58
CA THR A 72 -14.21 6.25 -2.33
C THR A 72 -14.17 5.25 -1.18
N ALA A 73 -13.75 4.01 -1.43
CA ALA A 73 -13.77 2.94 -0.44
C ALA A 73 -12.47 2.14 -0.45
N GLY A 74 -11.85 2.07 0.71
CA GLY A 74 -10.74 1.19 1.02
C GLY A 74 -10.86 0.65 2.44
N PHE A 75 -10.36 -0.56 2.65
CA PHE A 75 -10.52 -1.28 3.91
C PHE A 75 -9.17 -1.79 4.41
N LEU A 76 -8.85 -1.46 5.66
CA LEU A 76 -7.72 -2.05 6.37
C LEU A 76 -8.10 -3.48 6.77
N TYR A 77 -7.34 -4.47 6.31
CA TYR A 77 -7.63 -5.89 6.60
C TYR A 77 -6.55 -6.56 7.46
N ARG A 78 -5.36 -5.95 7.60
CA ARG A 78 -4.30 -6.47 8.46
C ARG A 78 -3.37 -5.36 8.97
N THR A 79 -2.89 -5.53 10.19
CA THR A 79 -1.87 -4.68 10.82
C THR A 79 -0.76 -5.58 11.36
N LEU A 80 0.50 -5.20 11.15
CA LEU A 80 1.69 -5.92 11.59
C LEU A 80 2.59 -4.99 12.39
N GLU A 81 2.97 -5.41 13.59
CA GLU A 81 3.97 -4.72 14.41
C GLU A 81 5.37 -5.13 13.94
N ILE A 82 6.13 -4.20 13.35
CA ILE A 82 7.45 -4.51 12.74
C ILE A 82 8.58 -3.60 13.23
N GLY A 83 8.26 -2.35 13.60
CA GLY A 83 9.25 -1.33 13.96
C GLY A 83 9.48 -1.16 15.46
N GLY A 84 8.81 -1.94 16.30
CA GLY A 84 8.98 -1.86 17.76
C GLY A 84 8.77 -0.45 18.31
N GLY A 85 7.76 0.27 17.81
CA GLY A 85 7.49 1.66 18.19
C GLY A 85 8.25 2.72 17.38
N LYS A 86 9.17 2.34 16.48
CA LYS A 86 9.92 3.25 15.62
C LYS A 86 9.27 3.40 14.25
N PRO A 87 9.40 4.57 13.59
CA PRO A 87 8.74 4.83 12.32
C PRO A 87 9.19 3.87 11.23
N VAL A 88 8.23 3.44 10.40
CA VAL A 88 8.53 2.85 9.10
C VAL A 88 9.05 3.94 8.16
N LEU A 89 10.22 3.73 7.56
CA LEU A 89 10.84 4.67 6.64
C LEU A 89 10.12 4.70 5.29
N GLN A 90 10.25 5.83 4.57
CA GLN A 90 9.58 6.07 3.28
C GLN A 90 9.93 5.06 2.20
N ASP A 91 11.12 4.48 2.29
CA ASP A 91 11.64 3.45 1.38
C ASP A 91 10.96 2.09 1.67
N LEU A 92 9.72 1.99 1.22
CA LEU A 92 8.88 0.79 1.26
C LEU A 92 8.77 0.24 -0.17
N GLU A 93 9.34 -0.92 -0.43
CA GLU A 93 9.49 -1.44 -1.79
C GLU A 93 8.94 -2.85 -1.94
N LEU A 94 8.32 -3.13 -3.08
CA LEU A 94 7.85 -4.46 -3.45
C LEU A 94 8.95 -5.17 -4.23
N ASP A 95 9.10 -6.48 -4.02
CA ASP A 95 9.96 -7.28 -4.89
C ASP A 95 9.41 -7.36 -6.33
N GLY A 96 10.25 -7.81 -7.26
CA GLY A 96 9.88 -7.88 -8.68
C GLY A 96 8.72 -8.84 -8.99
N THR A 97 8.41 -9.78 -8.09
CA THR A 97 7.26 -10.68 -8.23
C THR A 97 5.99 -10.14 -7.56
N GLY A 98 6.12 -9.17 -6.64
CA GLY A 98 5.02 -8.66 -5.84
C GLY A 98 4.61 -9.59 -4.69
N ASP A 99 5.48 -10.52 -4.30
CA ASP A 99 5.26 -11.50 -3.23
C ASP A 99 5.79 -11.03 -1.87
N HIS A 100 6.74 -10.10 -1.86
CA HIS A 100 7.35 -9.54 -0.66
C HIS A 100 7.31 -8.01 -0.67
N VAL A 101 7.23 -7.45 0.53
CA VAL A 101 7.46 -6.02 0.75
C VAL A 101 8.64 -5.85 1.71
N TYR A 102 9.60 -5.03 1.30
CA TYR A 102 10.78 -4.67 2.05
C TYR A 102 10.49 -3.45 2.89
N VAL A 103 10.68 -3.60 4.19
CA VAL A 103 10.36 -2.54 5.15
C VAL A 103 11.58 -2.17 5.95
N LEU A 104 11.89 -0.88 5.95
CA LEU A 104 13.02 -0.31 6.66
C LEU A 104 12.55 0.46 7.90
N THR A 105 13.32 0.32 8.98
CA THR A 105 13.15 1.11 10.21
C THR A 105 14.51 1.65 10.65
N PRO A 106 14.56 2.72 11.47
CA PRO A 106 15.82 3.34 11.87
C PRO A 106 16.84 2.42 12.56
N SER A 107 16.42 1.26 13.10
CA SER A 107 17.32 0.35 13.82
C SER A 107 17.25 -1.11 13.40
N SER A 108 16.47 -1.45 12.38
CA SER A 108 16.49 -2.80 11.79
C SER A 108 17.09 -2.74 10.39
N ALA A 109 18.09 -3.59 10.15
CA ALA A 109 18.49 -3.94 8.81
C ALA A 109 17.42 -4.88 8.26
N PHE A 110 16.54 -4.35 7.40
CA PHE A 110 15.70 -5.09 6.46
C PHE A 110 14.88 -6.26 7.02
N ASP A 111 13.58 -6.05 7.26
CA ASP A 111 12.65 -7.14 7.55
C ASP A 111 11.89 -7.57 6.26
N TRP A 112 11.82 -8.87 6.00
CA TRP A 112 11.17 -9.45 4.82
C TRP A 112 9.73 -9.80 5.16
N ILE A 113 8.77 -8.96 4.78
CA ILE A 113 7.35 -9.24 5.06
C ILE A 113 6.73 -9.95 3.86
N GLN A 114 6.38 -11.22 4.04
CA GLN A 114 5.56 -11.98 3.09
C GLN A 114 4.22 -11.25 2.86
N ILE A 115 3.92 -10.92 1.61
CA ILE A 115 2.63 -10.35 1.22
C ILE A 115 1.56 -11.43 1.36
N ALA A 116 1.88 -12.65 0.90
CA ALA A 116 1.03 -13.84 0.91
C ALA A 116 1.43 -14.88 1.97
N GLY A 117 1.35 -14.51 3.25
CA GLY A 117 1.27 -15.48 4.34
C GLY A 117 -0.17 -15.96 4.55
N ALA A 118 -0.53 -17.09 3.94
CA ALA A 118 -1.82 -17.80 3.97
C ALA A 118 -3.00 -17.17 3.18
N VAL A 119 -2.80 -16.80 1.92
CA VAL A 119 -3.91 -16.50 0.98
C VAL A 119 -3.78 -17.37 -0.27
N TRP A 120 -3.98 -18.67 -0.09
CA TRP A 120 -4.44 -19.60 -1.14
C TRP A 120 -5.42 -20.67 -0.60
N GLN A 121 -5.99 -20.48 0.58
CA GLN A 121 -6.97 -21.42 1.16
C GLN A 121 -8.23 -20.72 1.67
N VAL A 122 -8.83 -19.79 0.92
CA VAL A 122 -10.29 -19.63 1.03
C VAL A 122 -10.89 -19.09 -0.27
N PRO A 123 -11.24 -19.94 -1.26
CA PRO A 123 -12.35 -19.61 -2.12
C PRO A 123 -13.62 -19.83 -1.29
N ASN A 124 -14.40 -18.77 -1.07
CA ASN A 124 -15.76 -18.76 -0.49
C ASN A 124 -15.90 -18.53 1.02
N LEU A 125 -15.68 -17.30 1.52
CA LEU A 125 -16.29 -16.91 2.80
C LEU A 125 -16.86 -15.48 2.79
N ILE A 126 -17.86 -15.25 1.95
CA ILE A 126 -19.07 -14.60 2.47
C ILE A 126 -19.96 -15.76 2.88
N GLN A 127 -19.98 -16.13 4.16
CA GLN A 127 -21.15 -16.65 4.89
C GLN A 127 -20.79 -16.82 6.38
N ARG A 128 -21.54 -16.09 7.20
CA ARG A 128 -21.90 -16.39 8.60
C ARG A 128 -20.79 -16.29 9.64
N GLY A 129 -20.97 -15.33 10.53
CA GLY A 129 -20.24 -15.26 11.78
C GLY A 129 -20.48 -16.49 12.64
N THR A 130 -19.42 -16.95 13.29
CA THR A 130 -19.43 -17.46 14.67
C THR A 130 -17.99 -17.45 15.18
N SER A 131 -17.83 -16.84 16.35
CA SER A 131 -16.79 -17.07 17.36
C SER A 131 -16.00 -18.39 17.21
N LEU A 132 -14.69 -18.29 16.94
CA LEU A 132 -13.59 -19.18 17.42
C LEU A 132 -12.39 -19.05 16.46
N GLN A 133 -11.33 -18.36 16.86
CA GLN A 133 -9.93 -18.81 16.72
C GLN A 133 -9.00 -17.79 17.38
N SER A 134 -8.98 -17.79 18.71
CA SER A 134 -7.82 -17.38 19.50
C SER A 134 -6.82 -18.55 19.50
N LYS A 135 -6.06 -18.74 18.43
CA LYS A 135 -4.88 -19.62 18.40
C LYS A 135 -4.15 -19.42 17.07
N ILE A 136 -2.82 -19.49 17.15
CA ILE A 136 -1.85 -19.36 16.05
C ILE A 136 -1.42 -17.91 15.80
N PHE A 137 -0.51 -17.41 16.65
CA PHE A 137 0.89 -17.13 16.25
C PHE A 137 1.66 -16.57 17.46
N ARG A 138 2.00 -17.44 18.43
CA ARG A 138 3.14 -17.19 19.32
C ARG A 138 4.28 -18.06 18.82
N ARG A 139 5.27 -17.46 18.16
CA ARG A 139 6.63 -17.95 18.26
C ARG A 139 7.49 -16.85 18.85
N SER A 140 7.84 -17.11 20.11
CA SER A 140 8.88 -16.47 20.89
C SER A 140 10.19 -16.49 20.11
N LEU A 141 10.79 -15.32 19.91
CA LEU A 141 12.23 -15.21 19.68
C LEU A 141 12.91 -15.57 21.01
N THR A 142 13.57 -16.72 21.04
CA THR A 142 14.58 -17.04 22.05
C THR A 142 15.90 -17.13 21.29
N VAL A 143 16.78 -16.16 21.47
CA VAL A 143 18.18 -16.24 21.03
C VAL A 143 18.99 -16.62 22.27
N GLY A 144 19.66 -17.77 22.20
CA GLY A 144 20.76 -18.16 23.07
C GLY A 144 22.06 -18.10 22.29
#